data_AF-A0A950A584-F1
#
_entry.id   AF-A0A950A584-F1
#
_cell.length_a   1.000
_cell.length_b   1.000
_cell.length_c   1.000
_cell.angle_alpha   90.00
_cell.angle_beta   90.00
_cell.angle_gamma   90.00
#
_symmetry.space_group_name_H-M   'P 1'
#
loop_
_entity.id
_entity.type
_entity.pdbx_description
1 polymer ?
#
loop_
_entity_poly.entity_id
_entity_poly.type
_entity_poly.pdbx_seq_one_letter_code
_entity_poly.pdbx_strand_id
1 'polypeptide(L)'
;RADKVKMGFVVRVHKAYPMYDAEYAERVRAIRGWLDRMPNLTQVGRNGLHRYNNSDHSMLTAMRAVDNILTGSHHDIWAVNAESVYHEEDVADEHPYARAPETPAMEKPLA
;
A
#
# COMPACT_ATOMS: atom_id res chain seq x y z
N ARG A 1 -21.65 2.70 -34.10
CA ARG A 1 -22.98 2.09 -34.33
C ARG A 1 -23.08 0.93 -33.34
N ALA A 2 -24.10 0.90 -32.48
CA ALA A 2 -24.16 -0.06 -31.35
C ALA A 2 -24.06 -1.52 -31.82
N ASP A 3 -24.54 -1.79 -33.03
CA ASP A 3 -24.40 -3.03 -33.82
C ASP A 3 -22.96 -3.48 -34.11
N LYS A 4 -21.93 -2.67 -33.82
CA LYS A 4 -20.51 -3.04 -33.96
C LYS A 4 -19.81 -3.41 -32.65
N VAL A 5 -20.48 -3.29 -31.49
CA VAL A 5 -19.91 -3.63 -30.18
C VAL A 5 -20.04 -5.14 -29.95
N LYS A 6 -18.92 -5.82 -29.64
CA LYS A 6 -18.90 -7.28 -29.41
C LYS A 6 -19.07 -7.67 -27.93
N MET A 7 -18.63 -6.82 -27.00
CA MET A 7 -18.73 -7.06 -25.56
C MET A 7 -18.61 -5.73 -24.80
N GLY A 8 -19.29 -5.64 -23.65
CA GLY A 8 -19.09 -4.59 -22.65
C GLY A 8 -19.01 -5.20 -21.25
N PHE A 9 -18.28 -4.55 -20.35
CA PHE A 9 -18.12 -4.99 -18.96
C PHE A 9 -18.22 -3.78 -18.04
N VAL A 10 -18.99 -3.90 -16.97
CA VAL A 10 -19.15 -2.86 -15.95
C VAL A 10 -19.01 -3.51 -14.59
N VAL A 11 -18.14 -2.96 -13.75
CA VAL A 11 -18.01 -3.34 -12.35
C VAL A 11 -18.07 -2.10 -11.48
N ARG A 12 -18.78 -2.20 -10.35
CA ARG A 12 -18.84 -1.14 -9.33
C ARG A 12 -17.95 -1.53 -8.16
N VAL A 13 -16.83 -0.83 -8.01
CA VAL A 13 -15.92 -1.04 -6.88
C VAL A 13 -16.17 0.04 -5.84
N HIS A 14 -16.77 -0.34 -4.72
CA HIS A 14 -16.97 0.56 -3.60
C HIS A 14 -15.62 0.85 -2.93
N LYS A 15 -15.41 2.10 -2.50
CA LYS A 15 -14.18 2.54 -1.80
C LYS A 15 -12.90 2.30 -2.64
N ALA A 16 -12.98 2.52 -3.94
CA ALA A 16 -11.82 2.39 -4.84
C ALA A 16 -10.75 3.47 -4.60
N TYR A 17 -11.18 4.65 -4.14
CA TYR A 17 -10.35 5.83 -3.95
C TYR A 17 -10.55 6.42 -2.55
N PRO A 18 -9.47 6.59 -1.78
CA PRO A 18 -9.48 7.46 -0.61
C PRO A 18 -9.82 8.88 -1.02
N MET A 19 -10.82 9.47 -0.35
CA MET A 19 -11.21 10.85 -0.56
C MET A 19 -10.53 11.74 0.46
N TYR A 20 -9.85 12.77 -0.03
CA TYR A 20 -9.16 13.77 0.79
C TYR A 20 -10.04 15.00 0.88
N ASP A 21 -10.91 15.03 1.89
CA ASP A 21 -11.72 16.20 2.22
C ASP A 21 -11.00 17.11 3.24
N ALA A 22 -11.65 18.22 3.60
CA ALA A 22 -11.08 19.22 4.51
C ALA A 22 -10.70 18.64 5.90
N GLU A 23 -11.35 17.56 6.32
CA GLU A 23 -11.16 16.93 7.64
C GLU A 23 -10.35 15.63 7.55
N TYR A 24 -9.90 15.24 6.35
CA TYR A 24 -9.19 13.99 6.08
C TYR A 24 -8.07 13.73 7.07
N ALA A 25 -7.19 14.71 7.25
CA ALA A 25 -6.00 14.55 8.08
C ALA A 25 -6.36 14.34 9.56
N GLU A 26 -7.39 15.03 10.06
CA GLU A 26 -7.87 14.86 11.43
C GLU A 26 -8.54 13.51 11.63
N ARG A 27 -9.43 13.11 10.71
CA ARG A 27 -10.13 11.83 10.78
C ARG A 27 -9.18 10.64 10.69
N VAL A 28 -8.21 10.69 9.77
CA VAL A 28 -7.18 9.64 9.65
C VAL A 28 -6.32 9.58 10.91
N ARG A 29 -5.89 10.71 11.48
CA ARG A 29 -5.15 10.72 12.75
C ARG A 29 -5.97 10.11 13.90
N ALA A 30 -7.25 10.45 14.02
CA ALA A 30 -8.12 9.92 15.07
C ALA A 30 -8.29 8.40 14.95
N ILE A 31 -8.56 7.90 13.75
CA ILE A 31 -8.72 6.46 13.47
C ILE A 31 -7.40 5.73 13.70
N ARG A 32 -6.29 6.22 13.13
CA ARG A 32 -4.96 5.66 13.32
C ARG A 32 -4.61 5.59 14.81
N GLY A 33 -4.76 6.69 15.54
CA GLY A 33 -4.45 6.74 16.97
C GLY A 33 -5.28 5.78 17.82
N TRP A 34 -6.49 5.41 17.38
CA TRP A 34 -7.28 4.36 18.00
C TRP A 34 -6.77 2.96 17.65
N LEU A 35 -6.48 2.71 16.37
CA LEU A 35 -5.98 1.42 15.88
C LEU A 35 -4.57 1.08 16.38
N ASP A 36 -3.68 2.05 16.50
CA ASP A 36 -2.28 1.87 16.93
C ASP A 36 -2.17 1.34 18.38
N ARG A 37 -3.26 1.40 19.16
CA ARG A 37 -3.33 0.80 20.51
C ARG A 37 -3.68 -0.69 20.50
N MET A 38 -4.09 -1.23 19.36
CA MET A 38 -4.46 -2.64 19.25
C MET A 38 -3.22 -3.49 19.03
N PRO A 39 -2.92 -4.44 19.93
CA PRO A 39 -1.80 -5.35 19.72
C PRO A 39 -2.07 -6.23 18.50
N ASN A 40 -1.01 -6.57 17.76
CA ASN A 40 -1.05 -7.46 16.60
C ASN A 40 -1.94 -6.96 15.43
N LEU A 41 -2.19 -5.66 15.34
CA LEU A 41 -2.84 -5.05 14.19
C LEU A 41 -1.84 -4.15 13.44
N THR A 42 -1.72 -4.33 12.13
CA THR A 42 -0.90 -3.47 11.28
C THR A 42 -1.70 -3.00 10.08
N GLN A 43 -1.77 -1.68 9.89
CA GLN A 43 -2.48 -1.06 8.78
C GLN A 43 -1.58 -1.06 7.53
N VAL A 44 -2.10 -1.53 6.40
CA VAL A 44 -1.38 -1.62 5.12
C VAL A 44 -2.27 -1.28 3.93
N GLY A 45 -1.67 -0.95 2.80
CA GLY A 45 -2.34 -0.73 1.53
C GLY A 45 -3.19 0.54 1.46
N ARG A 46 -3.83 0.74 0.31
CA ARG A 46 -4.61 1.95 -0.02
C ARG A 46 -5.67 2.32 1.03
N ASN A 47 -6.58 1.40 1.34
CA ASN A 47 -7.68 1.70 2.28
C ASN A 47 -7.30 1.47 3.74
N GLY A 48 -6.28 0.66 4.04
CA GLY A 48 -5.81 0.49 5.42
C GLY A 48 -5.06 1.73 5.91
N LEU A 49 -4.30 2.39 5.04
CA LEU A 49 -3.65 3.68 5.33
C LEU A 49 -4.52 4.89 4.95
N HIS A 50 -5.63 4.64 4.24
CA HIS A 50 -6.48 5.65 3.59
C HIS A 50 -5.68 6.61 2.68
N ARG A 51 -4.64 6.12 2.01
CA ARG A 51 -3.77 6.89 1.09
C ARG A 51 -3.92 6.44 -0.35
N TYR A 52 -3.84 7.39 -1.28
CA TYR A 52 -3.78 7.13 -2.72
C TYR A 52 -2.48 6.42 -3.08
N ASN A 53 -2.48 5.09 -2.99
CA ASN A 53 -1.34 4.22 -3.30
C ASN A 53 -1.64 3.39 -4.54
N ASN A 54 -0.68 3.23 -5.44
CA ASN A 54 -0.72 2.22 -6.48
C ASN A 54 -0.47 0.82 -5.90
N SER A 55 -0.60 -0.21 -6.74
CA SER A 55 -0.52 -1.62 -6.32
C SER A 55 0.86 -1.98 -5.77
N ASP A 56 1.92 -1.45 -6.37
CA ASP A 56 3.32 -1.60 -5.95
C ASP A 56 3.54 -1.02 -4.55
N HIS A 57 3.15 0.23 -4.28
CA HIS A 57 3.21 0.81 -2.93
C HIS A 57 2.33 0.04 -1.93
N SER A 58 1.14 -0.39 -2.35
CA SER A 58 0.26 -1.18 -1.48
C SER A 58 0.90 -2.52 -1.10
N MET A 59 1.58 -3.18 -2.03
CA MET A 59 2.32 -4.41 -1.76
C MET A 59 3.55 -4.15 -0.88
N LEU A 60 4.29 -3.06 -1.14
CA LEU A 60 5.44 -2.65 -0.33
C LEU A 60 5.07 -2.44 1.14
N THR A 61 3.92 -1.82 1.43
CA THR A 61 3.45 -1.65 2.81
C THR A 61 3.21 -3.00 3.51
N ALA A 62 2.71 -4.01 2.78
CA ALA A 62 2.50 -5.35 3.32
C ALA A 62 3.84 -6.08 3.56
N MET A 63 4.79 -5.96 2.63
CA MET A 63 6.12 -6.55 2.79
C MET A 63 6.85 -5.97 4.01
N ARG A 64 6.87 -4.65 4.15
CA ARG A 64 7.44 -3.97 5.33
C ARG A 64 6.76 -4.37 6.63
N ALA A 65 5.43 -4.55 6.62
CA ALA A 65 4.69 -5.05 7.78
C ALA A 65 5.14 -6.47 8.17
N VAL A 66 5.29 -7.37 7.21
CA VAL A 66 5.78 -8.74 7.44
C VAL A 66 7.22 -8.72 7.96
N ASP A 67 8.10 -7.90 7.38
CA ASP A 67 9.48 -7.76 7.83
C ASP A 67 9.56 -7.28 9.27
N ASN A 68 8.74 -6.30 9.66
CA ASN A 68 8.64 -5.83 11.04
C ASN A 68 8.22 -6.96 12.01
N ILE A 69 7.31 -7.83 11.58
CA ILE A 69 6.81 -8.96 12.39
C ILE A 69 7.85 -10.08 12.52
N LEU A 70 8.48 -10.48 11.40
CA LEU A 70 9.34 -11.67 11.36
C LEU A 70 10.77 -11.39 11.78
N THR A 71 11.30 -10.22 11.43
CA THR A 71 12.72 -9.88 11.63
C THR A 71 12.94 -8.86 12.75
N GLY A 72 11.87 -8.28 13.29
CA GLY A 72 11.98 -7.18 14.25
C GLY A 72 12.46 -5.88 13.61
N SER A 73 12.35 -5.75 12.28
CA SER A 73 12.63 -4.50 11.57
C SER A 73 11.71 -3.38 12.05
N HIS A 74 12.10 -2.13 11.80
CA HIS A 74 11.38 -0.94 12.25
C HIS A 74 10.99 -0.05 11.06
N HIS A 75 10.53 -0.64 9.96
CA HIS A 75 10.08 0.10 8.80
C HIS A 75 8.88 0.98 9.15
N ASP A 76 8.94 2.26 8.81
CA ASP A 76 7.78 3.14 8.85
C ASP A 76 6.89 2.87 7.64
N ILE A 77 5.78 2.17 7.88
CA ILE A 77 4.76 1.86 6.87
C ILE A 77 4.03 3.12 6.42
N TRP A 78 3.86 4.10 7.32
CA TRP A 78 3.20 5.36 7.01
C TRP A 78 4.10 6.32 6.24
N ALA A 79 5.41 6.12 6.26
CA ALA A 79 6.35 6.83 5.39
C ALA A 79 6.32 6.31 3.94
N VAL A 80 5.80 5.10 3.70
CA VAL A 80 5.60 4.61 2.33
C VAL A 80 4.62 5.55 1.64
N ASN A 81 5.08 6.19 0.58
CA ASN A 81 4.31 7.16 -0.20
C ASN A 81 4.08 8.51 0.51
N ALA A 82 4.94 8.89 1.48
CA ALA A 82 4.92 10.22 2.09
C ALA A 82 5.26 11.36 1.12
N GLU A 83 6.04 11.05 0.07
CA GLU A 83 6.64 12.05 -0.83
C GLU A 83 6.67 11.60 -2.30
N SER A 84 5.75 10.72 -2.77
CA SER A 84 5.58 10.59 -4.22
C SER A 84 4.84 11.82 -4.71
N VAL A 85 5.66 12.85 -4.92
CA VAL A 85 5.38 14.08 -5.62
C VAL A 85 4.40 13.79 -6.74
N TYR A 86 3.36 14.61 -6.87
CA TYR A 86 2.71 14.79 -8.17
C TYR A 86 3.82 14.89 -9.23
N HIS A 87 3.65 14.28 -10.41
CA HIS A 87 4.63 14.09 -11.50
C HIS A 87 5.40 15.34 -12.05
N GLU A 88 5.73 16.33 -11.22
CA GLU A 88 6.45 17.56 -11.57
C GLU A 88 7.81 17.69 -10.87
N GLU A 89 8.18 16.81 -9.92
CA GLU A 89 9.55 16.74 -9.40
C GLU A 89 10.08 15.29 -9.45
N ASP A 90 11.16 15.09 -10.21
CA ASP A 90 11.91 13.83 -10.32
C ASP A 90 12.67 13.57 -9.02
N VAL A 91 12.08 12.78 -8.12
CA VAL A 91 12.80 12.14 -7.02
C VAL A 91 12.86 10.65 -7.32
N ALA A 92 14.05 10.06 -7.21
CA ALA A 92 14.24 8.65 -7.48
C ALA A 92 13.42 7.80 -6.50
N ASP A 93 12.52 6.98 -7.04
CA ASP A 93 11.63 6.13 -6.25
C ASP A 93 12.46 5.07 -5.48
N GLU A 94 12.23 4.92 -4.18
CA GLU A 94 12.85 3.86 -3.39
C GLU A 94 12.16 2.54 -3.74
N HIS A 95 12.78 1.77 -4.63
CA HIS A 95 12.37 0.40 -4.96
C HIS A 95 13.33 -0.64 -4.36
N PRO A 96 13.33 -0.86 -3.02
CA PRO A 96 14.23 -1.81 -2.38
C PRO A 96 14.02 -3.27 -2.83
N TYR A 97 12.90 -3.57 -3.48
CA TYR A 97 12.57 -4.90 -4.03
C TYR A 97 12.52 -4.92 -5.57
N ALA A 98 13.10 -3.93 -6.26
CA ALA A 98 13.30 -4.00 -7.72
C ALA A 98 14.05 -5.29 -8.12
N ARG A 99 14.89 -5.79 -7.22
CA ARG A 99 15.40 -7.16 -7.23
C ARG A 99 14.85 -7.87 -6.00
N ALA A 100 14.16 -9.00 -6.21
CA ALA A 100 13.69 -9.81 -5.11
C ALA A 100 14.90 -10.30 -4.29
N PRO A 101 14.91 -10.12 -2.96
CA PRO A 101 15.96 -10.68 -2.13
C PRO A 101 15.89 -12.21 -2.16
N GLU A 102 17.05 -12.86 -2.13
CA GLU A 102 17.10 -14.30 -1.92
C GLU A 102 16.59 -14.60 -0.51
N THR A 103 15.60 -15.47 -0.43
CA THR A 103 15.04 -15.90 0.86
C THR A 103 15.64 -17.25 1.26
N PRO A 104 15.74 -17.58 2.56
CA PRO A 104 16.17 -18.91 2.99
C PRO A 104 15.31 -20.05 2.41
N ALA A 105 14.06 -19.75 2.04
CA ALA A 105 13.17 -20.70 1.37
C ALA A 105 13.59 -21.00 -0.08
N MET A 106 14.40 -20.14 -0.70
CA MET A 106 14.95 -20.33 -2.05
C MET A 106 16.27 -21.13 -2.05
N GLU A 107 16.88 -21.35 -0.89
CA GLU A 107 18.12 -22.15 -0.77
C GLU A 107 17.88 -23.64 -1.00
N LYS A 108 16.65 -24.11 -0.78
CA LYS A 108 16.28 -25.52 -0.96
C LYS A 108 15.18 -25.64 -2.02
N PRO A 109 15.27 -26.62 -2.94
CA PRO A 109 14.19 -26.88 -3.88
C PRO A 109 12.88 -27.11 -3.12
N LEU A 110 11.79 -26.49 -3.57
CA LEU A 110 10.45 -26.91 -3.18
C LEU A 110 10.30 -28.35 -3.66
N ALA A 111 10.30 -29.29 -2.70
CA ALA A 111 10.21 -30.72 -2.95
C ALA A 111 8.93 -31.09 -3.73
#